data_AF-A0A8S0TQV9-F1
#
_entry.id   AF-A0A8S0TQV9-F1
#
_cell.length_a   1.000
_cell.length_b   1.000
_cell.length_c   1.000
_cell.angle_alpha   90.00
_cell.angle_beta   90.00
_cell.angle_gamma   90.00
#
_symmetry.space_group_name_H-M   'P 1'
#
loop_
_entity.id
_entity.type
_entity.pdbx_description
1 polymer ?
#
loop_
_entity_poly.entity_id
_entity_poly.type
_entity_poly.pdbx_seq_one_letter_code
_entity_poly.pdbx_strand_id
1 'polypeptide(L)'
;MFLLHAGFLLLRQHNLHHHASVYPRNEKLFMVCFSFAEGPLAWALIVWRCSLVFNSMDKIVSVFIHLLPGLVYFTIRWWDPVFLEAMHPEGTVQRASWPYVESKSHLWTWLFFVPLFAYSIWQVLYFLIVNVLRRQRLLRDPEVMTSYRELSKKAQKANNLWWRLSGLLGDQNRLFMYILLQAIFTVATMALTVPIFLSYNMHVVFQILKVSASVWNGGNFLLKVMPQQVILKEKKKTEMHHIEKPRDQSALENSMKADNSSAIFES
;
A
#
# COMPACT_ATOMS: atom_id res chain seq x y z
N MET A 1 -2.65 10.91 0.41
CA MET A 1 -3.36 10.05 1.38
C MET A 1 -2.45 9.55 2.52
N PHE A 2 -1.32 8.88 2.24
CA PHE A 2 -0.34 8.50 3.27
C PHE A 2 0.19 9.66 4.11
N LEU A 3 0.42 10.85 3.52
CA LEU A 3 0.89 12.03 4.25
C LEU A 3 -0.18 12.66 5.15
N LEU A 4 -1.46 12.57 4.78
CA LEU A 4 -2.57 13.05 5.64
C LEU A 4 -2.79 12.10 6.83
N HIS A 5 -2.56 10.80 6.63
CA HIS A 5 -2.72 9.78 7.68
C HIS A 5 -1.51 9.70 8.62
N ALA A 6 -0.29 9.77 8.07
CA ALA A 6 0.95 9.86 8.84
C ALA A 6 1.03 11.17 9.62
N GLY A 7 0.61 12.29 9.02
CA GLY A 7 0.49 13.56 9.74
C GLY A 7 -0.46 13.45 10.93
N PHE A 8 -1.61 12.79 10.78
CA PHE A 8 -2.61 12.64 11.85
C PHE A 8 -2.18 11.66 12.96
N LEU A 9 -1.48 10.57 12.62
CA LEU A 9 -0.95 9.60 13.59
C LEU A 9 0.30 10.13 14.32
N LEU A 10 1.16 10.91 13.65
CA LEU A 10 2.30 11.59 14.28
C LEU A 10 1.86 12.74 15.19
N LEU A 11 0.82 13.51 14.79
CA LEU A 11 0.18 14.48 15.67
C LEU A 11 -0.45 13.84 16.90
N ARG A 12 -0.90 12.58 16.80
CA ARG A 12 -1.42 11.81 17.93
C ARG A 12 -0.31 11.33 18.86
N GLN A 13 0.83 10.84 18.35
CA GLN A 13 1.92 10.37 19.23
C GLN A 13 2.69 11.49 19.94
N HIS A 14 2.84 12.67 19.32
CA HIS A 14 3.57 13.80 19.93
C HIS A 14 2.74 14.60 20.95
N ASN A 15 1.42 14.37 21.05
CA ASN A 15 0.51 15.13 21.93
C ASN A 15 -0.20 14.27 22.99
N LEU A 16 0.38 13.11 23.36
CA LEU A 16 -0.26 12.17 24.29
C LEU A 16 -0.46 12.73 25.72
N HIS A 17 0.07 13.91 26.06
CA HIS A 17 -0.04 14.47 27.41
C HIS A 17 -0.94 15.71 27.56
N HIS A 18 -1.39 16.38 26.49
CA HIS A 18 -2.09 17.68 26.66
C HIS A 18 -3.40 17.90 25.90
N HIS A 19 -3.86 16.99 25.03
CA HIS A 19 -5.03 17.29 24.15
C HIS A 19 -6.11 16.22 24.10
N ALA A 20 -6.40 15.54 25.22
CA ALA A 20 -7.62 14.73 25.31
C ALA A 20 -8.92 15.55 25.12
N SER A 21 -8.87 16.88 25.30
CA SER A 21 -10.08 17.72 25.36
C SER A 21 -10.46 18.49 24.08
N VAL A 22 -9.64 18.49 23.02
CA VAL A 22 -9.87 19.42 21.88
C VAL A 22 -10.44 18.75 20.62
N TYR A 23 -10.34 17.43 20.46
CA TYR A 23 -10.73 16.75 19.21
C TYR A 23 -11.68 15.54 19.24
N PRO A 24 -12.50 15.29 20.28
CA PRO A 24 -13.43 14.15 20.24
C PRO A 24 -14.86 14.50 19.73
N ARG A 25 -15.16 15.74 19.32
CA ARG A 25 -16.55 16.18 19.09
C ARG A 25 -17.06 16.24 17.64
N ASN A 26 -16.24 15.97 16.63
CA ASN A 26 -16.66 16.11 15.23
C ASN A 26 -16.99 14.75 14.58
N GLU A 27 -18.25 14.34 14.73
CA GLU A 27 -18.82 13.11 14.16
C GLU A 27 -18.65 13.01 12.63
N LYS A 28 -18.73 14.15 11.94
CA LYS A 28 -18.55 14.26 10.49
C LYS A 28 -17.13 13.89 10.08
N LEU A 29 -16.14 14.40 10.81
CA LEU A 29 -14.74 14.08 10.56
C LEU A 29 -14.45 12.61 10.87
N PHE A 30 -15.05 12.06 11.93
CA PHE A 30 -14.95 10.64 12.24
C PHE A 30 -15.44 9.79 11.08
N MET A 31 -16.61 10.08 10.52
CA MET A 31 -17.16 9.36 9.37
C MET A 31 -16.26 9.47 8.11
N VAL A 32 -15.75 10.66 7.82
CA VAL A 32 -14.82 10.89 6.69
C VAL A 32 -13.55 10.05 6.86
N CYS A 33 -12.94 10.08 8.04
CA CYS A 33 -11.71 9.33 8.31
C CYS A 33 -11.94 7.83 8.39
N PHE A 34 -13.08 7.40 8.95
CA PHE A 34 -13.53 6.01 8.93
C PHE A 34 -13.60 5.48 7.50
N SER A 35 -14.22 6.26 6.61
CA SER A 35 -14.36 5.88 5.20
C SER A 35 -13.03 5.67 4.50
N PHE A 36 -12.04 6.54 4.75
CA PHE A 36 -10.69 6.34 4.22
C PHE A 36 -9.97 5.13 4.83
N ALA A 37 -10.13 4.89 6.14
CA ALA A 37 -9.49 3.81 6.88
C ALA A 37 -10.05 2.43 6.52
N GLU A 38 -11.38 2.26 6.56
CA GLU A 38 -12.08 1.00 6.26
C GLU A 38 -12.37 0.81 4.76
N GLY A 39 -12.25 1.86 3.96
CA GLY A 39 -12.38 1.81 2.50
C GLY A 39 -11.03 1.52 1.83
N PRO A 40 -10.54 2.41 0.95
CA PRO A 40 -9.39 2.11 0.09
C PRO A 40 -8.12 1.69 0.86
N LEU A 41 -7.90 2.19 2.08
CA LEU A 41 -6.73 1.84 2.89
C LEU A 41 -6.81 0.39 3.41
N ALA A 42 -7.91 -0.01 4.04
CA ALA A 42 -8.10 -1.38 4.50
C ALA A 42 -8.10 -2.39 3.34
N TRP A 43 -8.75 -2.07 2.23
CA TRP A 43 -8.81 -2.97 1.08
C TRP A 43 -7.47 -3.11 0.37
N ALA A 44 -6.59 -2.10 0.44
CA ALA A 44 -5.22 -2.19 -0.05
C ALA A 44 -4.44 -3.32 0.64
N LEU A 45 -4.66 -3.58 1.94
CA LEU A 45 -4.05 -4.70 2.65
C LEU A 45 -4.36 -6.06 1.98
N ILE A 46 -5.60 -6.24 1.52
CA ILE A 46 -6.07 -7.47 0.91
C ILE A 46 -5.62 -7.56 -0.56
N VAL A 47 -5.89 -6.52 -1.35
CA VAL A 47 -5.64 -6.51 -2.80
C VAL A 47 -4.16 -6.57 -3.12
N TRP A 48 -3.34 -5.81 -2.40
CA TRP A 48 -1.88 -5.80 -2.59
C TRP A 48 -1.18 -6.93 -1.84
N ARG A 49 -1.96 -7.82 -1.19
CA ARG A 49 -1.49 -8.97 -0.43
C ARG A 49 -0.38 -8.60 0.56
N CYS A 50 -0.63 -7.57 1.37
CA CYS A 50 0.30 -7.20 2.44
C CYS A 50 0.53 -8.42 3.36
N SER A 51 1.78 -8.83 3.49
CA SER A 51 2.17 -10.03 4.23
C SER A 51 2.64 -9.66 5.63
N LEU A 52 2.00 -10.20 6.67
CA LEU A 52 2.49 -10.06 8.03
C LEU A 52 3.64 -11.04 8.25
N VAL A 53 4.87 -10.52 8.30
CA VAL A 53 6.10 -11.32 8.44
C VAL A 53 6.96 -10.71 9.53
N PHE A 54 7.09 -11.39 10.67
CA PHE A 54 7.77 -10.85 11.85
C PHE A 54 9.28 -10.62 11.66
N ASN A 55 9.88 -11.25 10.64
CA ASN A 55 11.31 -11.10 10.34
C ASN A 55 11.62 -9.87 9.45
N SER A 56 10.63 -9.03 9.11
CA SER A 56 10.83 -7.87 8.25
C SER A 56 10.03 -6.69 8.74
N MET A 57 10.74 -5.68 9.26
CA MET A 57 10.11 -4.45 9.76
C MET A 57 9.30 -3.73 8.68
N ASP A 58 9.80 -3.66 7.45
CA ASP A 58 9.08 -3.04 6.33
C ASP A 58 7.71 -3.69 6.09
N LYS A 59 7.63 -5.02 6.23
CA LYS A 59 6.37 -5.77 6.07
C LYS A 59 5.43 -5.57 7.24
N ILE A 60 5.96 -5.55 8.47
CA ILE A 60 5.18 -5.25 9.68
C ILE A 60 4.58 -3.84 9.58
N VAL A 61 5.42 -2.84 9.31
CA VAL A 61 5.01 -1.44 9.15
C VAL A 61 3.98 -1.32 8.02
N SER A 62 4.22 -1.99 6.89
CA SER A 62 3.25 -2.02 5.78
C SER A 62 1.90 -2.59 6.20
N VAL A 63 1.83 -3.67 6.99
CA VAL A 63 0.54 -4.17 7.50
C VAL A 63 -0.07 -3.18 8.50
N PHE A 64 0.72 -2.63 9.41
CA PHE A 64 0.22 -1.80 10.51
C PHE A 64 -0.38 -0.48 10.02
N ILE A 65 0.23 0.18 9.05
CA ILE A 65 -0.29 1.43 8.50
C ILE A 65 -1.64 1.25 7.77
N HIS A 66 -1.97 0.03 7.33
CA HIS A 66 -3.27 -0.27 6.71
C HIS A 66 -4.28 -0.87 7.71
N LEU A 67 -3.80 -1.65 8.69
CA LEU A 67 -4.65 -2.37 9.65
C LEU A 67 -5.03 -1.51 10.87
N LEU A 68 -4.05 -0.83 11.46
CA LEU A 68 -4.20 -0.12 12.73
C LEU A 68 -5.27 0.98 12.69
N PRO A 69 -5.35 1.83 11.64
CA PRO A 69 -6.37 2.87 11.61
C PRO A 69 -7.78 2.30 11.69
N GLY A 70 -8.06 1.27 10.89
CA GLY A 70 -9.36 0.61 10.90
C GLY A 70 -9.68 -0.02 12.25
N LEU A 71 -8.71 -0.68 12.89
CA LEU A 71 -8.90 -1.26 14.22
C LEU A 71 -9.21 -0.20 15.29
N VAL A 72 -8.54 0.95 15.24
CA VAL A 72 -8.83 2.10 16.12
C VAL A 72 -10.25 2.63 15.90
N TYR A 73 -10.67 2.77 14.63
CA TYR A 73 -12.02 3.21 14.31
C TYR A 73 -13.07 2.17 14.74
N PHE A 74 -12.77 0.87 14.65
CA PHE A 74 -13.60 -0.20 15.17
C PHE A 74 -13.78 -0.11 16.69
N THR A 75 -12.69 0.07 17.44
CA THR A 75 -12.78 0.19 18.91
C THR A 75 -13.54 1.45 19.31
N ILE A 76 -13.22 2.63 18.76
CA ILE A 76 -13.96 3.87 19.09
C ILE A 76 -15.46 3.74 18.75
N ARG A 77 -15.79 3.05 17.66
CA ARG A 77 -17.18 2.90 17.18
C ARG A 77 -18.00 1.92 18.01
N TRP A 78 -17.39 0.87 18.56
CA TRP A 78 -18.09 -0.25 19.19
C TRP A 78 -17.70 -0.53 20.65
N TRP A 79 -16.64 0.10 21.15
CA TRP A 79 -16.03 -0.18 22.46
C TRP A 79 -15.62 1.10 23.19
N ASP A 80 -16.46 1.54 24.13
CA ASP A 80 -16.15 1.92 25.51
C ASP A 80 -17.11 3.00 26.09
N PRO A 81 -17.92 2.66 27.12
CA PRO A 81 -18.69 3.62 27.91
C PRO A 81 -17.96 4.16 29.16
N VAL A 82 -16.86 3.57 29.63
CA VAL A 82 -16.23 3.94 30.92
C VAL A 82 -15.21 5.08 30.80
N PHE A 83 -14.51 5.23 29.66
CA PHE A 83 -13.58 6.36 29.42
C PHE A 83 -14.28 7.56 28.75
N LEU A 84 -15.52 7.40 28.28
CA LEU A 84 -16.32 8.45 27.65
C LEU A 84 -17.18 9.26 28.63
N GLU A 85 -17.39 8.79 29.87
CA GLU A 85 -18.16 9.50 30.92
C GLU A 85 -17.67 10.95 31.14
N ALA A 86 -16.37 11.23 30.96
CA ALA A 86 -15.80 12.57 31.04
C ALA A 86 -16.29 13.56 29.94
N MET A 87 -17.04 13.09 28.95
CA MET A 87 -17.58 13.90 27.85
C MET A 87 -19.10 13.98 27.80
N HIS A 88 -19.80 13.34 28.76
CA HIS A 88 -21.24 13.41 28.88
C HIS A 88 -21.61 14.32 30.06
N PRO A 89 -22.32 15.44 29.84
CA PRO A 89 -23.08 16.07 30.91
C PRO A 89 -24.09 15.04 31.43
N GLU A 90 -24.21 14.90 32.75
CA GLU A 90 -25.07 13.90 33.37
C GLU A 90 -26.51 13.97 32.84
N GLY A 91 -27.07 12.83 32.42
CA GLY A 91 -28.49 12.69 32.05
C GLY A 91 -28.80 12.18 30.63
N THR A 92 -27.83 11.90 29.76
CA THR A 92 -28.12 11.34 28.42
C THR A 92 -28.07 9.81 28.40
N VAL A 93 -29.19 9.19 28.02
CA VAL A 93 -29.49 7.74 27.92
C VAL A 93 -28.39 6.92 27.22
N GLN A 94 -28.20 5.67 27.68
CA GLN A 94 -27.31 4.63 27.13
C GLN A 94 -27.27 4.60 25.59
N ARG A 95 -26.08 4.84 25.01
CA ARG A 95 -25.89 4.93 23.55
C ARG A 95 -25.34 3.61 23.00
N ALA A 96 -26.08 2.93 22.12
CA ALA A 96 -25.65 1.64 21.52
C ALA A 96 -24.59 1.76 20.41
N SER A 97 -24.34 2.97 19.88
CA SER A 97 -23.35 3.22 18.83
C SER A 97 -23.08 4.72 18.65
N TRP A 98 -21.82 5.17 18.75
CA TRP A 98 -21.40 6.53 18.40
C TRP A 98 -20.65 6.55 17.06
N PRO A 99 -20.91 7.48 16.12
CA PRO A 99 -21.82 8.63 16.20
C PRO A 99 -23.30 8.26 16.07
N TYR A 100 -24.18 9.11 16.62
CA TYR A 100 -25.64 8.99 16.51
C TYR A 100 -26.08 9.49 15.14
N VAL A 101 -26.87 8.69 14.41
CA VAL A 101 -27.13 8.94 12.99
C VAL A 101 -28.61 9.26 12.79
N GLU A 102 -28.89 10.51 12.40
CA GLU A 102 -30.25 11.01 12.23
C GLU A 102 -30.94 10.53 10.93
N SER A 103 -30.20 10.22 9.85
CA SER A 103 -30.80 9.80 8.58
C SER A 103 -29.86 9.03 7.63
N LYS A 104 -30.43 8.17 6.76
CA LYS A 104 -29.67 7.45 5.71
C LYS A 104 -28.94 8.39 4.76
N SER A 105 -29.54 9.54 4.43
CA SER A 105 -28.92 10.57 3.58
C SER A 105 -27.66 11.15 4.22
N HIS A 106 -27.69 11.36 5.54
CA HIS A 106 -26.53 11.85 6.29
C HIS A 106 -25.35 10.88 6.21
N LEU A 107 -25.58 9.57 6.36
CA LEU A 107 -24.54 8.56 6.24
C LEU A 107 -23.87 8.57 4.87
N TRP A 108 -24.66 8.50 3.80
CA TRP A 108 -24.12 8.50 2.44
C TRP A 108 -23.34 9.79 2.14
N THR A 109 -23.81 10.92 2.67
CA THR A 109 -23.10 12.19 2.52
C THR A 109 -21.71 12.13 3.16
N TRP A 110 -21.61 11.72 4.42
CA TRP A 110 -20.36 11.82 5.18
C TRP A 110 -19.43 10.60 5.07
N LEU A 111 -19.95 9.41 4.77
CA LEU A 111 -19.16 8.19 4.55
C LEU A 111 -18.80 7.98 3.07
N PHE A 112 -19.55 8.53 2.12
CA PHE A 112 -19.31 8.30 0.70
C PHE A 112 -19.00 9.58 -0.06
N PHE A 113 -19.97 10.50 -0.19
CA PHE A 113 -19.83 11.65 -1.10
C PHE A 113 -18.74 12.64 -0.69
N VAL A 114 -18.73 13.09 0.58
CA VAL A 114 -17.74 14.03 1.09
C VAL A 114 -16.32 13.47 0.97
N PRO A 115 -16.02 12.26 1.46
CA PRO A 115 -14.67 11.74 1.33
C PRO A 115 -14.33 11.39 -0.15
N LEU A 116 -15.30 11.04 -1.01
CA LEU A 116 -15.06 10.86 -2.46
C LEU A 116 -14.72 12.17 -3.16
N PHE A 117 -15.37 13.27 -2.77
CA PHE A 117 -15.06 14.60 -3.26
C PHE A 117 -13.65 15.03 -2.83
N ALA A 118 -13.30 14.83 -1.56
CA ALA A 118 -11.95 15.08 -1.05
C ALA A 118 -10.89 14.24 -1.80
N TYR A 119 -11.18 12.97 -2.06
CA TYR A 119 -10.32 12.11 -2.89
C TYR A 119 -10.19 12.64 -4.32
N SER A 120 -11.28 13.10 -4.93
CA SER A 120 -11.28 13.62 -6.30
C SER A 120 -10.42 14.87 -6.44
N ILE A 121 -10.53 15.82 -5.50
CA ILE A 121 -9.65 17.00 -5.43
C ILE A 121 -8.20 16.54 -5.31
N TRP A 122 -7.91 15.66 -4.35
CA TRP A 122 -6.56 15.14 -4.15
C TRP A 122 -6.02 14.44 -5.39
N GLN A 123 -6.84 13.66 -6.09
CA GLN A 123 -6.49 12.93 -7.31
C GLN A 123 -6.18 13.88 -8.46
N VAL A 124 -6.96 14.94 -8.65
CA VAL A 124 -6.70 15.99 -9.66
C VAL A 124 -5.41 16.72 -9.34
N LEU A 125 -5.20 17.14 -8.10
CA LEU A 125 -3.97 17.80 -7.67
C LEU A 125 -2.74 16.90 -7.88
N TYR A 126 -2.85 15.63 -7.50
CA TYR A 126 -1.79 14.64 -7.71
C TYR A 126 -1.49 14.47 -9.20
N PHE A 127 -2.51 14.36 -10.04
CA PHE A 127 -2.36 14.26 -11.48
C PHE A 127 -1.67 15.49 -12.07
N LEU A 128 -2.06 16.70 -11.66
CA LEU A 128 -1.43 17.95 -12.09
C LEU A 128 0.05 18.00 -11.69
N ILE A 129 0.35 17.72 -10.42
CA ILE A 129 1.73 17.72 -9.90
C ILE A 129 2.58 16.69 -10.66
N VAL A 130 2.11 15.44 -10.76
CA VAL A 130 2.85 14.38 -11.47
C VAL A 130 3.02 14.71 -12.94
N ASN A 131 2.01 15.24 -13.61
CA ASN A 131 2.12 15.59 -15.03
C ASN A 131 3.14 16.72 -15.24
N VAL A 132 3.15 17.74 -14.38
CA VAL A 132 4.13 18.84 -14.41
C VAL A 132 5.54 18.34 -14.09
N LEU A 133 5.73 17.57 -13.01
CA LEU A 133 7.03 17.00 -12.63
C LEU A 133 7.56 16.02 -13.67
N ARG A 134 6.69 15.18 -14.24
CA ARG A 134 7.05 14.24 -15.30
C ARG A 134 7.45 14.98 -16.57
N ARG A 135 6.76 16.07 -16.94
CA ARG A 135 7.13 16.92 -18.08
C ARG A 135 8.50 17.57 -17.86
N GLN A 136 8.79 18.05 -16.64
CA GLN A 136 10.10 18.62 -16.31
C GLN A 136 11.21 17.57 -16.25
N ARG A 137 10.94 16.37 -15.73
CA ARG A 137 11.92 15.28 -15.62
C ARG A 137 12.18 14.57 -16.95
N LEU A 138 11.18 14.44 -17.82
CA LEU A 138 11.35 13.98 -19.22
C LEU A 138 12.25 14.91 -20.02
N LEU A 139 12.20 16.22 -19.75
CA LEU A 139 13.07 17.20 -20.41
C LEU A 139 14.51 17.18 -19.88
N ARG A 140 14.77 16.55 -18.71
CA ARG A 140 16.08 16.49 -18.07
C ARG A 140 16.79 15.14 -18.16
N ASP A 141 16.07 14.01 -18.27
CA ASP A 141 16.69 12.67 -18.30
C ASP A 141 16.02 11.69 -19.29
N PRO A 142 16.71 11.27 -20.37
CA PRO A 142 16.27 10.22 -21.29
C PRO A 142 16.10 8.83 -20.64
N GLU A 143 16.76 8.57 -19.50
CA GLU A 143 16.69 7.30 -18.76
C GLU A 143 15.34 7.05 -18.06
N VAL A 144 14.53 8.09 -17.83
CA VAL A 144 13.19 7.91 -17.23
C VAL A 144 12.28 7.16 -18.20
N MET A 145 12.51 7.31 -19.51
CA MET A 145 11.80 6.56 -20.55
C MET A 145 12.20 5.08 -20.56
N THR A 146 13.45 4.74 -20.22
CA THR A 146 13.92 3.35 -20.14
C THR A 146 13.39 2.63 -18.90
N SER A 147 13.32 3.27 -17.74
CA SER A 147 12.74 2.65 -16.53
C SER A 147 11.25 2.30 -16.69
N TYR A 148 10.45 3.18 -17.31
CA TYR A 148 9.03 2.92 -17.62
C TYR A 148 8.88 1.79 -18.64
N ARG A 149 9.78 1.72 -19.64
CA ARG A 149 9.80 0.66 -20.65
C ARG A 149 10.18 -0.70 -20.05
N GLU A 150 11.12 -0.74 -19.12
CA GLU A 150 11.51 -1.96 -18.40
C GLU A 150 10.46 -2.40 -17.37
N LEU A 151 9.75 -1.47 -16.73
CA LEU A 151 8.56 -1.76 -15.90
C LEU A 151 7.41 -2.31 -16.75
N SER A 152 7.15 -1.73 -17.93
CA SER A 152 6.16 -2.24 -18.89
C SER A 152 6.53 -3.64 -19.38
N LYS A 153 7.80 -3.90 -19.72
CA LYS A 153 8.28 -5.25 -20.10
C LYS A 153 8.16 -6.26 -18.96
N LYS A 154 8.48 -5.87 -17.72
CA LYS A 154 8.30 -6.74 -16.53
C LYS A 154 6.82 -7.03 -16.25
N ALA A 155 5.95 -6.03 -16.42
CA ALA A 155 4.50 -6.19 -16.28
C ALA A 155 3.90 -7.06 -17.41
N GLN A 156 4.40 -6.94 -18.63
CA GLN A 156 4.07 -7.79 -19.77
C GLN A 156 4.45 -9.26 -19.55
N LYS A 157 5.59 -9.51 -18.91
CA LYS A 157 6.08 -10.87 -18.61
C LYS A 157 5.33 -11.54 -17.45
N ALA A 158 4.59 -10.79 -16.64
CA ALA A 158 3.93 -11.28 -15.43
C ALA A 158 2.53 -11.91 -15.66
N ASN A 159 1.99 -11.88 -16.89
CA ASN A 159 0.73 -12.51 -17.33
C ASN A 159 -0.40 -12.55 -16.29
N ASN A 160 -0.60 -11.45 -15.57
CA ASN A 160 -1.63 -11.33 -14.54
C ASN A 160 -2.85 -10.62 -15.10
N LEU A 161 -4.04 -10.97 -14.60
CA LEU A 161 -5.35 -10.41 -14.96
C LEU A 161 -5.36 -8.86 -15.08
N TRP A 162 -4.59 -8.19 -14.22
CA TRP A 162 -4.41 -6.74 -14.19
C TRP A 162 -3.71 -6.16 -15.43
N TRP A 163 -2.81 -6.89 -16.08
CA TRP A 163 -2.17 -6.49 -17.34
C TRP A 163 -3.13 -6.54 -18.52
N ARG A 164 -4.02 -7.55 -18.51
CA ARG A 164 -5.04 -7.72 -19.55
C ARG A 164 -6.13 -6.66 -19.43
N LEU A 165 -6.52 -6.31 -18.20
CA LEU A 165 -7.44 -5.21 -17.92
C LEU A 165 -6.85 -3.84 -18.25
N SER A 166 -5.56 -3.61 -17.99
CA SER A 166 -4.90 -2.32 -18.28
C SER A 166 -4.57 -2.08 -19.76
N GLY A 167 -4.69 -3.11 -20.61
CA GLY A 167 -4.43 -3.03 -22.06
C GLY A 167 -5.68 -2.82 -22.92
N LEU A 168 -6.89 -2.79 -22.35
CA LEU A 168 -8.16 -2.70 -23.11
C LEU A 168 -8.27 -1.45 -24.00
N LEU A 169 -7.63 -0.34 -23.60
CA LEU A 169 -7.62 0.94 -24.34
C LEU A 169 -6.27 1.25 -25.01
N GLY A 170 -5.42 0.24 -25.17
CA GLY A 170 -4.12 0.35 -25.83
C GLY A 170 -2.95 0.78 -24.93
N ASP A 171 -1.75 0.37 -25.33
CA ASP A 171 -0.51 0.51 -24.54
C ASP A 171 -0.12 1.96 -24.22
N GLN A 172 -0.56 2.91 -25.05
CA GLN A 172 -0.32 4.34 -24.86
C GLN A 172 -1.16 4.92 -23.69
N ASN A 173 -2.29 4.30 -23.37
CA ASN A 173 -3.23 4.80 -22.36
C ASN A 173 -3.17 4.03 -21.04
N ARG A 174 -2.13 3.20 -20.82
CA ARG A 174 -1.95 2.42 -19.59
C ARG A 174 -2.00 3.26 -18.32
N LEU A 175 -1.40 4.46 -18.33
CA LEU A 175 -1.46 5.38 -17.18
C LEU A 175 -2.91 5.79 -16.86
N PHE A 176 -3.69 6.12 -17.89
CA PHE A 176 -5.10 6.47 -17.74
C PHE A 176 -5.92 5.27 -17.25
N MET A 177 -5.63 4.06 -17.73
CA MET A 177 -6.24 2.82 -17.22
C MET A 177 -5.92 2.55 -15.76
N TYR A 178 -4.68 2.78 -15.31
CA TYR A 178 -4.36 2.66 -13.89
C TYR A 178 -5.13 3.67 -13.05
N ILE A 179 -5.26 4.92 -13.51
CA ILE A 179 -6.04 5.95 -12.81
C ILE A 179 -7.52 5.56 -12.76
N LEU A 180 -8.09 5.06 -13.86
CA LEU A 180 -9.48 4.65 -13.94
C LEU A 180 -9.77 3.44 -13.03
N LEU A 181 -8.94 2.39 -13.09
CA LEU A 181 -9.06 1.21 -12.24
C LEU A 181 -8.92 1.59 -10.76
N GLN A 182 -7.99 2.49 -10.43
CA GLN A 182 -7.83 3.02 -9.08
C GLN A 182 -9.08 3.79 -8.64
N ALA A 183 -9.66 4.62 -9.51
CA ALA A 183 -10.87 5.38 -9.21
C ALA A 183 -12.07 4.46 -8.97
N ILE A 184 -12.26 3.45 -9.82
CA ILE A 184 -13.31 2.43 -9.65
C ILE A 184 -13.10 1.67 -8.33
N PHE A 185 -11.86 1.27 -8.04
CA PHE A 185 -11.51 0.60 -6.78
C PHE A 185 -11.83 1.49 -5.57
N THR A 186 -11.46 2.77 -5.60
CA THR A 186 -11.79 3.71 -4.53
C THR A 186 -13.30 3.85 -4.37
N VAL A 187 -14.05 4.11 -5.43
CA VAL A 187 -15.52 4.21 -5.35
C VAL A 187 -16.16 2.94 -4.77
N ALA A 188 -15.75 1.76 -5.24
CA ALA A 188 -16.31 0.50 -4.78
C ALA A 188 -16.01 0.24 -3.30
N THR A 189 -14.74 0.36 -2.88
CA THR A 189 -14.33 0.11 -1.50
C THR A 189 -14.95 1.11 -0.52
N MET A 190 -15.12 2.34 -0.95
CA MET A 190 -15.75 3.42 -0.19
C MET A 190 -17.26 3.21 -0.04
N ALA A 191 -17.94 2.74 -1.09
CA ALA A 191 -19.35 2.34 -1.00
C ALA A 191 -19.54 1.18 0.00
N LEU A 192 -18.61 0.22 0.06
CA LEU A 192 -18.65 -0.88 1.03
C LEU A 192 -18.47 -0.42 2.48
N THR A 193 -17.89 0.75 2.73
CA THR A 193 -17.75 1.27 4.10
C THR A 193 -19.09 1.60 4.75
N VAL A 194 -20.11 1.96 3.95
CA VAL A 194 -21.45 2.32 4.47
C VAL A 194 -22.12 1.15 5.20
N PRO A 195 -22.27 -0.05 4.60
CA PRO A 195 -22.84 -1.19 5.32
C PRO A 195 -21.93 -1.70 6.45
N ILE A 196 -20.60 -1.59 6.30
CA ILE A 196 -19.63 -1.91 7.38
C ILE A 196 -19.83 -1.00 8.60
N PHE A 197 -20.07 0.30 8.36
CA PHE A 197 -20.30 1.27 9.42
C PHE A 197 -21.62 1.03 10.17
N LEU A 198 -22.63 0.53 9.47
CA LEU A 198 -23.97 0.29 10.00
C LEU A 198 -24.08 -0.97 10.85
N SER A 199 -23.33 -2.02 10.52
CA SER A 199 -23.49 -3.34 11.14
C SER A 199 -22.25 -3.78 11.92
N TYR A 200 -22.43 -4.04 13.22
CA TYR A 200 -21.37 -4.61 14.07
C TYR A 200 -20.82 -5.91 13.49
N ASN A 201 -21.72 -6.82 13.07
CA ASN A 201 -21.34 -8.10 12.52
C ASN A 201 -20.50 -7.94 11.25
N MET A 202 -20.89 -7.03 10.34
CA MET A 202 -20.10 -6.76 9.13
C MET A 202 -18.74 -6.17 9.46
N HIS A 203 -18.70 -5.26 10.45
CA HIS A 203 -17.46 -4.64 10.86
C HIS A 203 -16.51 -5.67 11.50
N VAL A 204 -16.99 -6.53 12.39
CA VAL A 204 -16.22 -7.64 12.99
C VAL A 204 -15.70 -8.59 11.91
N VAL A 205 -16.57 -9.05 11.02
CA VAL A 205 -16.19 -9.94 9.90
C VAL A 205 -15.10 -9.30 9.06
N PHE A 206 -15.21 -7.98 8.79
CA PHE A 206 -14.18 -7.28 8.04
C PHE A 206 -12.86 -7.14 8.81
N GLN A 207 -12.87 -6.93 10.13
CA GLN A 207 -11.65 -6.95 10.94
C GLN A 207 -10.97 -8.33 10.88
N ILE A 208 -11.74 -9.41 11.05
CA ILE A 208 -11.23 -10.79 10.96
C ILE A 208 -10.64 -11.04 9.57
N LEU A 209 -11.36 -10.66 8.51
CA LEU A 209 -10.91 -10.80 7.13
C LEU A 209 -9.54 -10.14 6.90
N LYS A 210 -9.35 -8.90 7.39
CA LYS A 210 -8.07 -8.17 7.24
C LYS A 210 -6.93 -8.90 7.94
N VAL A 211 -7.13 -9.30 9.19
CA VAL A 211 -6.12 -10.04 9.96
C VAL A 211 -5.80 -11.36 9.27
N SER A 212 -6.81 -12.17 8.96
CA SER A 212 -6.64 -13.46 8.28
C SER A 212 -5.94 -13.32 6.94
N ALA A 213 -6.30 -12.33 6.12
CA ALA A 213 -5.63 -12.07 4.85
C ALA A 213 -4.14 -11.74 5.06
N SER A 214 -3.81 -10.87 6.02
CA SER A 214 -2.41 -10.51 6.29
C SER A 214 -1.57 -11.69 6.76
N VAL A 215 -2.12 -12.55 7.63
CA VAL A 215 -1.47 -13.75 8.16
C VAL A 215 -1.31 -14.80 7.07
N TRP A 216 -2.35 -15.04 6.27
CA TRP A 216 -2.31 -15.97 5.14
C TRP A 216 -1.27 -15.56 4.09
N ASN A 217 -1.21 -14.26 3.77
CA ASN A 217 -0.20 -13.71 2.87
C ASN A 217 1.21 -13.79 3.48
N GLY A 218 1.33 -13.65 4.81
CA GLY A 218 2.55 -13.87 5.58
C GLY A 218 3.07 -15.30 5.47
N GLY A 219 2.22 -16.28 5.75
CA GLY A 219 2.55 -17.70 5.67
C GLY A 219 2.96 -18.12 4.26
N ASN A 220 2.21 -17.70 3.23
CA ASN A 220 2.59 -17.97 1.84
C ASN A 220 3.93 -17.35 1.45
N PHE A 221 4.23 -16.14 1.93
CA PHE A 221 5.52 -15.50 1.69
C PHE A 221 6.67 -16.29 2.33
N LEU A 222 6.49 -16.72 3.59
CA LEU A 222 7.49 -17.51 4.31
C LEU A 222 7.76 -18.87 3.63
N LEU A 223 6.71 -19.58 3.23
CA LEU A 223 6.82 -20.94 2.70
C LEU A 223 7.26 -21.00 1.23
N LYS A 224 6.87 -20.03 0.40
CA LYS A 224 7.11 -20.09 -1.05
C LYS A 224 8.17 -19.10 -1.51
N VAL A 225 8.14 -17.86 -1.00
CA VAL A 225 8.98 -16.78 -1.54
C VAL A 225 10.37 -16.77 -0.92
N MET A 226 10.50 -16.93 0.40
CA MET A 226 11.82 -16.92 1.03
C MET A 226 12.76 -18.03 0.54
N PRO A 227 12.32 -19.31 0.41
CA PRO A 227 13.19 -20.37 -0.10
C PRO A 227 13.62 -20.11 -1.55
N GLN A 228 12.69 -19.64 -2.39
CA GLN A 228 12.99 -19.26 -3.77
C GLN A 228 13.99 -18.11 -3.86
N GLN A 229 13.89 -17.10 -2.99
CA GLN A 229 14.85 -15.99 -2.96
C GLN A 229 16.25 -16.46 -2.55
N VAL A 230 16.36 -17.41 -1.62
CA VAL A 230 17.66 -18.01 -1.25
C VAL A 230 18.24 -18.79 -2.42
N ILE A 231 17.45 -19.69 -3.03
CA ILE A 231 17.89 -20.47 -4.20
C ILE A 231 18.34 -19.57 -5.35
N LEU A 232 17.59 -18.49 -5.64
CA LEU A 232 17.94 -17.54 -6.70
C LEU A 232 19.22 -16.74 -6.35
N LYS A 233 19.42 -16.37 -5.08
CA LYS A 233 20.65 -15.70 -4.63
C LYS A 233 21.85 -16.63 -4.76
N GLU A 234 21.72 -17.90 -4.37
CA GLU A 234 22.76 -18.92 -4.53
C GLU A 234 23.08 -19.15 -6.00
N LYS A 235 22.07 -19.34 -6.87
CA LYS A 235 22.28 -19.46 -8.31
C LYS A 235 23.03 -18.26 -8.90
N LYS A 236 22.62 -17.04 -8.55
CA LYS A 236 23.28 -15.82 -9.03
C LYS A 236 24.73 -15.71 -8.52
N LYS A 237 25.00 -16.13 -7.29
CA LYS A 237 26.36 -16.17 -6.73
C LYS A 237 27.23 -17.18 -7.47
N THR A 238 26.71 -18.37 -7.76
CA THR A 238 27.40 -19.39 -8.56
C THR A 238 27.65 -18.92 -9.98
N GLU A 239 26.66 -18.31 -10.65
CA GLU A 239 26.82 -17.73 -11.99
C GLU A 239 27.88 -16.62 -12.01
N MET A 240 27.88 -15.72 -11.03
CA MET A 240 28.93 -14.70 -10.91
C MET A 240 30.33 -15.31 -10.72
N HIS A 241 30.46 -16.30 -9.83
CA HIS A 241 31.72 -17.01 -9.61
C HIS A 241 32.18 -17.77 -10.87
N HIS A 242 31.24 -18.28 -11.66
CA HIS A 242 31.49 -18.96 -12.92
C HIS A 242 31.73 -18.00 -14.09
N ILE A 243 31.52 -16.69 -13.93
CA ILE A 243 31.89 -15.63 -14.91
C ILE A 243 33.25 -15.02 -14.55
N GLU A 244 33.61 -14.98 -13.27
CA GLU A 244 34.95 -14.60 -12.79
C GLU A 244 36.02 -15.64 -13.18
N LYS A 245 35.77 -16.93 -12.93
CA LYS A 245 36.74 -18.01 -13.24
C LYS A 245 37.18 -18.13 -14.72
N PRO A 246 36.29 -18.04 -15.73
CA PRO A 246 36.69 -18.11 -17.14
C PRO A 246 37.53 -16.91 -17.60
N ARG A 247 37.38 -15.73 -16.97
CA ARG A 247 38.21 -14.56 -17.30
C ARG A 247 39.63 -14.72 -16.79
N ASP A 248 39.80 -15.21 -15.58
CA ASP A 248 41.14 -15.42 -15.02
C ASP A 248 41.85 -16.62 -15.65
N GLN A 249 41.15 -17.73 -15.93
CA GLN A 249 41.77 -18.87 -16.61
C GLN A 249 42.15 -18.57 -18.06
N SER A 250 41.30 -17.87 -18.83
CA SER A 250 41.64 -17.51 -20.22
C SER A 250 42.73 -16.44 -20.30
N ALA A 251 42.83 -15.52 -19.35
CA ALA A 251 43.92 -14.55 -19.26
C ALA A 251 45.25 -15.24 -18.89
N LEU A 252 45.24 -16.17 -17.94
CA LEU A 252 46.43 -16.91 -17.51
C LEU A 252 46.93 -17.87 -18.61
N GLU A 253 46.01 -18.56 -19.30
CA GLU A 253 46.34 -19.50 -20.38
C GLU A 253 46.85 -18.77 -21.64
N ASN A 254 46.32 -17.58 -21.94
CA ASN A 254 46.84 -16.72 -23.01
C ASN A 254 48.21 -16.11 -22.67
N SER A 255 48.47 -15.77 -21.39
CA SER A 255 49.79 -15.31 -20.93
C SER A 255 50.85 -16.42 -21.02
N MET A 256 50.51 -17.64 -20.61
CA MET A 256 51.44 -18.78 -20.69
C MET A 256 51.73 -19.22 -22.14
N LYS A 257 50.77 -19.07 -23.06
CA LYS A 257 51.01 -19.31 -24.50
C LYS A 257 51.88 -18.23 -25.15
N ALA A 258 51.76 -16.98 -24.72
CA ALA A 258 52.60 -15.89 -25.22
C ALA A 258 54.08 -16.08 -24.82
N ASP A 259 54.35 -16.42 -23.55
CA ASP A 259 55.72 -16.65 -23.05
C ASP A 259 56.41 -17.86 -23.69
N ASN A 260 55.68 -18.96 -23.92
CA ASN A 260 56.23 -20.13 -24.60
C ASN A 260 56.49 -19.89 -26.10
N SER A 261 55.76 -18.97 -26.73
CA SER A 261 55.99 -18.64 -28.14
C SER A 261 57.17 -17.70 -28.35
N SER A 262 57.52 -16.86 -27.35
CA SER A 262 58.74 -16.04 -27.38
C SER A 262 60.02 -16.83 -27.14
N ALA A 263 59.98 -17.88 -26.30
CA ALA A 263 61.15 -18.70 -25.99
C ALA A 263 61.61 -19.60 -27.16
N ILE A 264 60.74 -19.89 -28.13
CA ILE A 264 61.05 -20.73 -29.30
C ILE A 264 61.73 -19.92 -30.43
N PHE A 265 61.69 -18.59 -30.37
CA PHE A 265 62.32 -17.71 -31.37
C PHE A 265 63.72 -17.21 -31.00
N GLU A 266 64.25 -17.59 -29.83
CA GLU A 266 65.59 -17.19 -29.33
C GLU A 266 66.63 -18.33 -29.27
N SER A 267 66.36 -19.50 -29.87
CA SER A 267 67.35 -20.58 -30.05
C SER A 267 67.75 -20.77 -31.51
#